data_AF-A0AAV4SFK0-F1
#
_entry.id   AF-A0AAV4SFK0-F1
#
_cell.length_a   1.000
_cell.length_b   1.000
_cell.length_c   1.000
_cell.angle_alpha   90.00
_cell.angle_beta   90.00
_cell.angle_gamma   90.00
#
_symmetry.space_group_name_H-M   'P 1'
#
loop_
_entity.id
_entity.type
_entity.pdbx_description
1 polymer ?
#
loop_
_entity_poly.entity_id
_entity_poly.type
_entity_poly.pdbx_seq_one_letter_code
_entity_poly.pdbx_strand_id
1 'polypeptide(L)'
;MPDTVAATAALIRHYQWDSFAFIYDTDHGPDHLQSILKSVGDSLPQVEAFWRAYSADEAAAFARRLPLSVPRLLLHISEESANRLLEQLSSYGKTFHAILITPVGVVRQRPTQGNWRTAGRRWRNGPGGRTTRICPMQPLVTHDASRVLHALFDRLARDRPEMLVAPVARSCSNYTPDAMSTQQFQRNTLVGRGVTGGLQFDQQGRRSDYTLYVLESTPFSFNKIGTWSDLEGLKIGEKRPPVTAFQKGQIPLRVTSILQPPFLTQNENGTREGYVMDLLEQLTLVTGKKFRLQVVKDGRYGTLRSDGQWNGMIGELVNNVMPPFFNSFY
;
A
#
# COMPACT_ATOMS: atom_id res chain seq x y z
N MET A 1 -15.41 0.37 -8.70
CA MET A 1 -14.60 -0.18 -7.59
C MET A 1 -15.00 0.52 -6.30
N PRO A 2 -14.68 -0.02 -5.12
CA PRO A 2 -14.83 0.72 -3.88
C PRO A 2 -13.97 1.98 -3.89
N ASP A 3 -14.41 3.03 -3.22
CA ASP A 3 -13.62 4.25 -3.04
C ASP A 3 -12.51 4.01 -2.00
N THR A 4 -11.35 4.62 -2.20
CA THR A 4 -10.18 4.50 -1.30
C THR A 4 -9.80 5.82 -0.65
N VAL A 5 -10.49 6.93 -0.99
CA VAL A 5 -10.17 8.28 -0.52
C VAL A 5 -10.16 8.36 1.01
N ALA A 6 -11.27 8.02 1.66
CA ALA A 6 -11.42 8.15 3.11
C ALA A 6 -10.54 7.13 3.87
N ALA A 7 -10.33 5.94 3.30
CA ALA A 7 -9.42 4.93 3.85
C ALA A 7 -7.96 5.42 3.83
N THR A 8 -7.54 6.02 2.71
CA THR A 8 -6.20 6.57 2.54
C THR A 8 -5.97 7.72 3.51
N ALA A 9 -6.94 8.64 3.62
CA ALA A 9 -6.87 9.74 4.58
C ALA A 9 -6.76 9.23 6.03
N ALA A 10 -7.49 8.17 6.38
CA ALA A 10 -7.38 7.55 7.70
C ALA A 10 -6.00 6.93 7.95
N LEU A 11 -5.37 6.31 6.96
CA LEU A 11 -4.00 5.79 7.07
C LEU A 11 -2.96 6.90 7.25
N ILE A 12 -3.07 7.99 6.47
CA ILE A 12 -2.21 9.17 6.60
C ILE A 12 -2.29 9.73 8.03
N ARG A 13 -3.51 9.85 8.58
CA ARG A 13 -3.73 10.28 9.98
C ARG A 13 -3.17 9.29 11.00
N HIS A 14 -3.40 8.00 10.80
CA HIS A 14 -2.93 6.96 11.71
C HIS A 14 -1.40 6.93 11.84
N TYR A 15 -0.70 7.06 10.71
CA TYR A 15 0.76 7.11 10.68
C TYR A 15 1.35 8.51 10.93
N GLN A 16 0.50 9.51 11.16
CA GLN A 16 0.92 10.89 11.45
C GLN A 16 1.88 11.44 10.39
N TRP A 17 1.55 11.23 9.11
CA TRP A 17 2.35 11.80 8.03
C TRP A 17 2.15 13.31 8.00
N ASP A 18 3.23 14.06 8.20
CA ASP A 18 3.32 15.52 8.09
C ASP A 18 3.79 15.96 6.70
N SER A 19 4.52 15.11 5.98
CA SER A 19 4.85 15.33 4.57
C SER A 19 5.10 14.03 3.79
N PHE A 20 4.90 14.07 2.48
CA PHE A 20 5.15 12.95 1.56
C PHE A 20 5.37 13.40 0.10
N ALA A 21 5.98 12.53 -0.70
CA ALA A 21 5.97 12.64 -2.16
C ALA A 21 4.85 11.78 -2.77
N PHE A 22 4.17 12.31 -3.78
CA PHE A 22 3.09 11.63 -4.49
C PHE A 22 3.54 11.19 -5.89
N ILE A 23 3.37 9.91 -6.19
CA ILE A 23 3.69 9.31 -7.49
C ILE A 23 2.43 8.66 -8.05
N TYR A 24 2.06 8.97 -9.29
CA TYR A 24 0.87 8.45 -9.94
C TYR A 24 1.08 8.10 -11.40
N ASP A 25 0.29 7.16 -11.95
CA ASP A 25 0.34 6.78 -13.37
C ASP A 25 -1.01 6.91 -14.10
N THR A 26 -2.06 7.36 -13.41
CA THR A 26 -3.42 7.54 -13.96
C THR A 26 -3.74 9.00 -14.27
N ASP A 27 -4.62 9.25 -15.25
CA ASP A 27 -5.07 10.61 -15.56
C ASP A 27 -5.83 11.26 -14.39
N HIS A 28 -6.48 10.46 -13.55
CA HIS A 28 -7.26 10.92 -12.39
C HIS A 28 -6.42 11.04 -11.10
N GLY A 29 -5.11 10.79 -11.16
CA GLY A 29 -4.22 10.88 -10.00
C GLY A 29 -4.30 12.21 -9.23
N PRO A 30 -4.24 13.38 -9.91
CA PRO A 30 -4.35 14.67 -9.25
C PRO A 30 -5.71 14.88 -8.54
N ASP A 31 -6.82 14.50 -9.17
CA ASP A 31 -8.17 14.65 -8.60
C ASP A 31 -8.38 13.74 -7.39
N HIS A 32 -7.82 12.52 -7.46
CA HIS A 32 -7.83 11.57 -6.36
C HIS A 32 -7.03 12.09 -5.16
N LEU A 33 -5.85 12.67 -5.40
CA LEU A 33 -5.04 13.32 -4.37
C LEU A 33 -5.79 14.48 -3.72
N GLN A 34 -6.43 15.35 -4.51
CA GLN A 34 -7.23 16.46 -3.97
C GLN A 34 -8.35 15.94 -3.06
N SER A 35 -9.02 14.87 -3.46
CA SER A 35 -10.08 14.24 -2.67
C SER A 35 -9.55 13.66 -1.36
N ILE A 36 -8.37 13.01 -1.39
CA ILE A 36 -7.68 12.51 -0.19
C ILE A 36 -7.36 13.66 0.76
N LEU A 37 -6.73 14.74 0.27
CA LEU A 37 -6.36 15.88 1.10
C LEU A 37 -7.58 16.53 1.74
N LYS A 38 -8.67 16.74 0.99
CA LYS A 38 -9.96 17.21 1.54
C LYS A 38 -10.49 16.29 2.65
N SER A 39 -10.30 14.98 2.51
CA SER A 39 -10.73 13.98 3.51
C SER A 39 -9.80 13.85 4.72
N VAL A 40 -8.56 14.40 4.66
CA VAL A 40 -7.63 14.39 5.80
C VAL A 40 -8.10 15.38 6.87
N GLY A 41 -8.52 16.59 6.48
CA GLY A 41 -9.01 17.64 7.38
C GLY A 41 -8.02 18.80 7.55
N ASP A 42 -8.04 19.45 8.71
CA ASP A 42 -7.41 20.77 8.92
C ASP A 42 -5.87 20.75 8.93
N SER A 43 -5.25 19.70 9.47
CA SER A 43 -3.80 19.53 9.50
C SER A 43 -3.33 18.76 8.26
N LEU A 44 -3.25 19.47 7.13
CA LEU A 44 -2.85 18.90 5.86
C LEU A 44 -1.35 18.57 5.82
N PRO A 45 -0.97 17.36 5.38
CA PRO A 45 0.42 17.03 5.11
C PRO A 45 0.95 17.84 3.92
N GLN A 46 2.23 18.23 3.99
CA GLN A 46 2.93 18.87 2.88
C GLN A 46 3.21 17.86 1.77
N VAL A 47 2.81 18.21 0.55
CA VAL A 47 3.15 17.44 -0.65
C VAL A 47 4.50 17.95 -1.16
N GLU A 48 5.57 17.28 -0.75
CA GLU A 48 6.96 17.68 -1.04
C GLU A 48 7.30 17.57 -2.53
N ALA A 49 6.70 16.59 -3.18
CA ALA A 49 6.91 16.35 -4.60
C ALA A 49 5.69 15.67 -5.21
N PHE A 50 5.45 15.96 -6.48
CA PHE A 50 4.29 15.49 -7.23
C PHE A 50 4.74 15.07 -8.62
N TRP A 51 4.62 13.78 -8.96
CA TRP A 51 5.19 13.24 -10.20
C TRP A 51 4.28 12.23 -10.89
N ARG A 52 4.07 12.45 -12.19
CA ARG A 52 3.44 11.48 -13.09
C ARG A 52 4.50 10.54 -13.64
N ALA A 53 4.38 9.25 -13.36
CA ALA A 53 5.24 8.22 -13.92
C ALA A 53 4.50 7.45 -15.03
N TYR A 54 5.18 7.20 -16.14
CA TYR A 54 4.63 6.38 -17.24
C TYR A 54 5.13 4.94 -17.20
N SER A 55 6.10 4.66 -16.31
CA SER A 55 6.63 3.32 -16.08
C SER A 55 7.11 3.16 -14.63
N ALA A 56 7.26 1.90 -14.20
CA ALA A 56 7.88 1.59 -12.91
C ALA A 56 9.32 2.12 -12.82
N ASP A 57 10.08 2.08 -13.93
CA ASP A 57 11.46 2.55 -13.99
C ASP A 57 11.55 4.06 -13.74
N GLU A 58 10.67 4.84 -14.36
CA GLU A 58 10.58 6.29 -14.13
C GLU A 58 10.19 6.62 -12.68
N ALA A 59 9.20 5.90 -12.14
CA ALA A 59 8.78 6.05 -10.75
C ALA A 59 9.93 5.76 -9.78
N ALA A 60 10.69 4.68 -10.04
CA ALA A 60 11.85 4.30 -9.22
C ALA A 60 12.97 5.34 -9.34
N ALA A 61 13.28 5.80 -10.56
CA ALA A 61 14.30 6.82 -10.79
C ALA A 61 13.94 8.15 -10.12
N PHE A 62 12.66 8.53 -10.12
CA PHE A 62 12.19 9.70 -9.38
C PHE A 62 12.32 9.50 -7.86
N ALA A 63 11.81 8.38 -7.32
CA ALA A 63 11.89 8.09 -5.89
C ALA A 63 13.33 8.06 -5.35
N ARG A 64 14.28 7.53 -6.15
CA ARG A 64 15.72 7.52 -5.83
C ARG A 64 16.34 8.92 -5.75
N ARG A 65 15.84 9.87 -6.53
CA ARG A 65 16.32 11.27 -6.54
C ARG A 65 15.75 12.11 -5.39
N LEU A 66 14.70 11.64 -4.72
CA LEU A 66 14.13 12.38 -3.59
C LEU A 66 15.19 12.53 -2.47
N PRO A 67 15.20 13.67 -1.76
CA PRO A 67 16.02 13.84 -0.56
C PRO A 67 15.77 12.75 0.47
N LEU A 68 16.75 12.48 1.35
CA LEU A 68 16.57 11.58 2.49
C LEU A 68 15.52 12.10 3.47
N SER A 69 15.31 13.42 3.52
CA SER A 69 14.26 14.07 4.31
C SER A 69 12.84 13.77 3.85
N VAL A 70 12.65 13.15 2.67
CA VAL A 70 11.33 12.71 2.18
C VAL A 70 11.28 11.18 2.15
N PRO A 71 11.08 10.52 3.31
CA PRO A 71 11.05 9.06 3.38
C PRO A 71 9.67 8.48 3.05
N ARG A 72 8.65 9.31 2.81
CA ARG A 72 7.26 8.86 2.68
C ARG A 72 6.75 9.00 1.24
N LEU A 73 6.18 7.92 0.71
CA LEU A 73 5.69 7.85 -0.66
C LEU A 73 4.20 7.48 -0.68
N LEU A 74 3.37 8.36 -1.21
CA LEU A 74 1.99 8.06 -1.52
C LEU A 74 1.90 7.64 -3.00
N LEU A 75 1.53 6.39 -3.24
CA LEU A 75 1.57 5.76 -4.58
C LEU A 75 0.16 5.53 -5.09
N HIS A 76 -0.17 6.15 -6.22
CA HIS A 76 -1.39 5.90 -6.98
C HIS A 76 -1.04 5.42 -8.39
N ILE A 77 -0.47 4.22 -8.43
CA ILE A 77 0.03 3.56 -9.65
C ILE A 77 -0.69 2.24 -9.88
N SER A 78 -0.79 1.81 -11.13
CA SER A 78 -1.37 0.53 -11.53
C SER A 78 -0.75 -0.67 -10.81
N GLU A 79 -1.52 -1.76 -10.66
CA GLU A 79 -1.07 -2.99 -9.97
C GLU A 79 0.20 -3.58 -10.59
N GLU A 80 0.35 -3.49 -11.92
CA GLU A 80 1.56 -3.95 -12.62
C GLU A 80 2.79 -3.08 -12.28
N SER A 81 2.65 -1.76 -12.38
CA SER A 81 3.73 -0.82 -12.07
C SER A 81 4.13 -0.88 -10.58
N ALA A 82 3.16 -1.07 -9.68
CA ALA A 82 3.38 -1.15 -8.24
C ALA A 82 4.32 -2.29 -7.85
N ASN A 83 4.11 -3.49 -8.37
CA ASN A 83 4.94 -4.64 -8.05
C ASN A 83 6.40 -4.42 -8.48
N ARG A 84 6.60 -3.96 -9.71
CA ARG A 84 7.96 -3.67 -10.23
C ARG A 84 8.65 -2.54 -9.47
N LEU A 85 7.91 -1.46 -9.16
CA LEU A 85 8.45 -0.34 -8.38
C LEU A 85 8.91 -0.80 -7.00
N LEU A 86 8.09 -1.57 -6.28
CA LEU A 86 8.42 -2.03 -4.93
C LEU A 86 9.66 -2.96 -4.94
N GLU A 87 9.79 -3.83 -5.94
CA GLU A 87 10.99 -4.65 -6.13
C GLU A 87 12.25 -3.78 -6.36
N GLN A 88 12.16 -2.75 -7.21
CA GLN A 88 13.27 -1.85 -7.51
C GLN A 88 13.64 -0.89 -6.37
N LEU A 89 12.68 -0.54 -5.51
CA LEU A 89 12.94 0.23 -4.31
C LEU A 89 13.55 -0.65 -3.21
N SER A 90 13.18 -1.94 -3.14
CA SER A 90 13.74 -2.87 -2.16
C SER A 90 15.22 -3.16 -2.37
N SER A 91 15.70 -3.13 -3.62
CA SER A 91 17.13 -3.28 -3.95
C SER A 91 17.94 -1.99 -3.76
N TYR A 92 17.28 -0.88 -3.46
CA TYR A 92 17.92 0.40 -3.27
C TYR A 92 18.24 0.62 -1.78
N GLY A 93 19.45 1.09 -1.46
CA GLY A 93 19.90 1.30 -0.07
C GLY A 93 19.21 2.44 0.70
N LYS A 94 18.10 2.99 0.17
CA LYS A 94 17.27 4.01 0.81
C LYS A 94 15.91 3.41 1.14
N THR A 95 15.33 3.88 2.24
CA THR A 95 14.19 3.24 2.85
C THR A 95 13.00 4.18 2.81
N PHE A 96 11.85 3.62 2.46
CA PHE A 96 10.64 4.38 2.23
C PHE A 96 9.49 3.78 3.02
N HIS A 97 8.66 4.65 3.58
CA HIS A 97 7.33 4.29 4.06
C HIS A 97 6.37 4.57 2.91
N ALA A 98 5.89 3.53 2.25
CA ALA A 98 4.99 3.70 1.11
C ALA A 98 3.56 3.30 1.47
N ILE A 99 2.59 4.12 1.08
CA ILE A 99 1.17 3.75 1.04
C ILE A 99 0.78 3.60 -0.43
N LEU A 100 0.41 2.39 -0.83
CA LEU A 100 -0.17 2.12 -2.15
C LEU A 100 -1.69 2.22 -2.06
N ILE A 101 -2.26 3.18 -2.77
CA ILE A 101 -3.70 3.47 -2.76
C ILE A 101 -4.49 2.52 -3.67
N THR A 102 -3.84 2.01 -4.71
CA THR A 102 -4.45 1.11 -5.68
C THR A 102 -4.81 -0.23 -5.02
N PRO A 103 -6.08 -0.67 -5.06
CA PRO A 103 -6.46 -1.97 -4.54
C PRO A 103 -5.68 -3.09 -5.25
N VAL A 104 -4.87 -3.82 -4.50
CA VAL A 104 -4.12 -4.97 -5.02
C VAL A 104 -4.93 -6.26 -4.86
N GLY A 105 -5.03 -7.04 -5.94
CA GLY A 105 -5.77 -8.30 -5.95
C GLY A 105 -4.97 -9.38 -5.24
N VAL A 106 -4.99 -9.41 -3.91
CA VAL A 106 -4.42 -10.46 -3.03
C VAL A 106 -3.20 -11.17 -3.65
N VAL A 107 -2.06 -10.48 -3.70
CA VAL A 107 -0.89 -10.96 -4.44
C VAL A 107 -0.22 -12.20 -3.83
N ARG A 108 -0.44 -12.58 -2.56
CA ARG A 108 0.23 -13.80 -1.99
C ARG A 108 -0.52 -14.61 -0.93
N GLN A 109 -1.74 -14.29 -0.54
CA GLN A 109 -2.45 -15.09 0.46
C GLN A 109 -3.33 -16.17 -0.18
N ARG A 110 -3.26 -17.39 0.35
CA ARG A 110 -4.34 -18.37 0.14
C ARG A 110 -5.61 -17.77 0.73
N PRO A 111 -6.73 -17.66 -0.01
CA PRO A 111 -7.97 -17.17 0.55
C PRO A 111 -8.39 -18.04 1.73
N THR A 112 -8.44 -17.47 2.93
CA THR A 112 -9.09 -18.10 4.08
C THR A 112 -10.59 -18.17 3.83
N GLN A 113 -11.17 -19.27 4.30
CA GLN A 113 -12.48 -19.81 3.95
C GLN A 113 -13.62 -18.78 3.87
N GLY A 114 -14.40 -18.88 2.79
CA GLY A 114 -15.67 -18.20 2.59
C GLY A 114 -16.07 -18.17 1.11
N ASN A 115 -16.98 -19.05 0.70
CA ASN A 115 -17.71 -19.09 -0.59
C ASN A 115 -16.94 -19.20 -1.92
N TRP A 116 -15.67 -19.62 -1.94
CA TRP A 116 -14.91 -19.86 -3.19
C TRP A 116 -15.07 -21.25 -3.83
N ARG A 117 -16.20 -21.93 -3.61
CA ARG A 117 -16.43 -23.27 -4.17
C ARG A 117 -17.57 -23.26 -5.18
N THR A 118 -17.30 -22.77 -6.39
CA THR A 118 -17.94 -23.12 -7.70
C THR A 118 -17.47 -22.05 -8.70
N ALA A 119 -16.67 -22.30 -9.73
CA ALA A 119 -16.56 -23.46 -10.60
C ALA A 119 -15.10 -23.85 -10.85
N GLY A 120 -14.74 -25.10 -10.55
CA GLY A 120 -13.49 -25.69 -11.03
C GLY A 120 -12.22 -25.12 -10.39
N ARG A 121 -11.37 -26.00 -9.88
CA ARG A 121 -10.04 -25.64 -9.41
C ARG A 121 -9.27 -24.94 -10.54
N ARG A 122 -8.80 -23.71 -10.30
CA ARG A 122 -7.85 -22.90 -11.12
C ARG A 122 -8.48 -21.93 -12.12
N TRP A 123 -8.15 -20.66 -11.93
CA TRP A 123 -7.95 -19.73 -13.04
C TRP A 123 -6.77 -20.22 -13.91
N ARG A 124 -6.96 -20.28 -15.22
CA ARG A 124 -5.91 -20.52 -16.22
C ARG A 124 -5.83 -19.30 -17.12
N ASN A 125 -4.62 -18.83 -17.42
CA ASN A 125 -4.40 -17.87 -18.49
C ASN A 125 -4.61 -18.57 -19.84
N GLY A 126 -5.87 -18.72 -20.25
CA GLY A 126 -6.25 -19.34 -21.52
C GLY A 126 -5.97 -20.85 -21.65
N PRO A 127 -6.26 -21.43 -22.82
CA PRO A 127 -5.95 -22.84 -23.12
C PRO A 127 -4.43 -23.02 -23.17
N GLY A 128 -3.88 -23.77 -22.22
CA GLY A 128 -2.44 -24.09 -22.17
C GLY A 128 -1.56 -23.20 -21.28
N GLY A 129 -2.11 -22.14 -20.67
CA GLY A 129 -1.32 -21.26 -19.79
C GLY A 129 -0.99 -21.85 -18.42
N ARG A 130 0.14 -21.39 -17.84
CA ARG A 130 0.52 -21.69 -16.44
C ARG A 130 -0.61 -21.23 -15.50
N THR A 131 -0.97 -22.08 -14.54
CA THR A 131 -1.96 -21.75 -13.52
C THR A 131 -1.37 -20.75 -12.53
N THR A 132 -1.77 -19.49 -12.64
CA THR A 132 -1.42 -18.47 -11.65
C THR A 132 -2.36 -18.60 -10.45
N ARG A 133 -1.82 -18.48 -9.23
CA ARG A 133 -2.62 -18.47 -7.99
C ARG A 133 -3.15 -17.08 -7.63
N ILE A 134 -2.87 -16.09 -8.48
CA ILE A 134 -3.12 -14.67 -8.25
C ILE A 134 -4.15 -14.23 -9.29
N CYS A 135 -5.24 -13.61 -8.83
CA CYS A 135 -6.27 -13.05 -9.69
C CYS A 135 -6.27 -11.53 -9.48
N PRO A 136 -5.97 -10.73 -10.52
CA PRO A 136 -6.02 -9.28 -10.42
C PRO A 136 -7.40 -8.78 -10.01
N MET A 137 -7.49 -7.55 -9.49
CA MET A 137 -8.79 -6.99 -9.05
C MET A 137 -9.80 -6.85 -10.19
N GLN A 138 -9.34 -6.52 -11.39
CA GLN A 138 -10.23 -6.23 -12.52
C GLN A 138 -11.12 -7.42 -12.91
N PRO A 139 -10.61 -8.66 -13.12
CA PRO A 139 -11.46 -9.83 -13.33
C PRO A 139 -12.45 -10.13 -12.20
N LEU A 140 -12.06 -9.91 -10.94
CA LEU A 140 -12.93 -10.12 -9.78
C LEU A 140 -14.12 -9.16 -9.78
N VAL A 141 -13.86 -7.89 -10.10
CA VAL A 141 -14.90 -6.88 -10.24
C VAL A 141 -15.79 -7.16 -11.46
N THR A 142 -15.22 -7.59 -12.58
CA THR A 142 -16.01 -7.99 -13.77
C THR A 142 -16.93 -9.16 -13.48
N HIS A 143 -16.46 -10.15 -12.72
CA HIS A 143 -17.30 -11.26 -12.26
C HIS A 143 -18.45 -10.78 -11.37
N ASP A 144 -18.18 -9.91 -10.40
CA ASP A 144 -19.27 -9.38 -9.55
C ASP A 144 -20.22 -8.46 -10.34
N ALA A 145 -19.72 -7.74 -11.34
CA ALA A 145 -20.54 -6.92 -12.22
C ALA A 145 -21.55 -7.76 -13.02
N SER A 146 -21.16 -8.95 -13.50
CA SER A 146 -22.11 -9.83 -14.20
C SER A 146 -23.22 -10.34 -13.28
N ARG A 147 -22.91 -10.60 -12.01
CA ARG A 147 -23.92 -10.94 -10.99
C ARG A 147 -24.88 -9.78 -10.71
N VAL A 148 -24.36 -8.55 -10.64
CA VAL A 148 -25.18 -7.35 -10.46
C VAL A 148 -26.12 -7.15 -11.66
N LEU A 149 -25.60 -7.30 -12.89
CA LEU A 149 -26.39 -7.20 -14.11
C LEU A 149 -27.47 -8.29 -14.17
N HIS A 150 -27.14 -9.53 -13.82
CA HIS A 150 -28.13 -10.61 -13.77
C HIS A 150 -29.26 -10.31 -12.78
N ALA A 151 -28.92 -9.92 -11.54
CA ALA A 151 -29.91 -9.56 -10.53
C ALA A 151 -30.78 -8.36 -10.95
N LEU A 152 -30.18 -7.40 -11.65
CA LEU A 152 -30.89 -6.25 -12.23
C LEU A 152 -31.90 -6.70 -13.29
N PHE A 153 -31.49 -7.54 -14.25
CA PHE A 153 -32.39 -8.03 -15.30
C PHE A 153 -33.50 -8.92 -14.74
N ASP A 154 -33.20 -9.77 -13.77
CA ASP A 154 -34.20 -10.58 -13.07
C ASP A 154 -35.26 -9.71 -12.38
N ARG A 155 -34.82 -8.60 -11.78
CA ARG A 155 -35.74 -7.64 -11.15
C ARG A 155 -36.55 -6.87 -12.19
N LEU A 156 -35.91 -6.40 -13.26
CA LEU A 156 -36.61 -5.74 -14.36
C LEU A 156 -37.68 -6.66 -14.97
N ALA A 157 -37.36 -7.94 -15.17
CA ALA A 157 -38.32 -8.92 -15.70
C ALA A 157 -39.54 -9.11 -14.81
N ARG A 158 -39.37 -9.05 -13.48
CA ARG A 158 -40.45 -9.19 -12.51
C ARG A 158 -41.27 -7.90 -12.33
N ASP A 159 -40.57 -6.79 -12.12
CA ASP A 159 -41.19 -5.53 -11.66
C ASP A 159 -41.63 -4.64 -12.84
N ARG A 160 -40.94 -4.73 -13.99
CA ARG A 160 -41.12 -3.87 -15.17
C ARG A 160 -40.82 -4.62 -16.49
N PRO A 161 -41.53 -5.70 -16.81
CA PRO A 161 -41.28 -6.48 -18.03
C PRO A 161 -41.41 -5.63 -19.31
N GLU A 162 -42.19 -4.55 -19.28
CA GLU A 162 -42.32 -3.58 -20.38
C GLU A 162 -41.02 -2.85 -20.73
N MET A 163 -40.03 -2.84 -19.83
CA MET A 163 -38.71 -2.25 -20.08
C MET A 163 -37.75 -3.21 -20.79
N LEU A 164 -38.08 -4.50 -20.91
CA LEU A 164 -37.25 -5.52 -21.57
C LEU A 164 -37.55 -5.66 -23.07
N VAL A 165 -38.14 -4.63 -23.68
CA VAL A 165 -38.44 -4.61 -25.12
C VAL A 165 -37.17 -4.36 -25.92
N ALA A 166 -37.06 -4.99 -27.10
CA ALA A 166 -35.96 -4.77 -28.02
C ALA A 166 -35.79 -3.26 -28.30
N PRO A 167 -34.60 -2.69 -28.06
CA PRO A 167 -34.41 -1.26 -28.22
C PRO A 167 -34.58 -0.89 -29.70
N VAL A 168 -35.40 0.13 -29.96
CA VAL A 168 -35.35 0.82 -31.25
C VAL A 168 -34.01 1.55 -31.31
N ALA A 169 -33.23 1.31 -32.35
CA ALA A 169 -31.95 2.00 -32.55
C ALA A 169 -32.20 3.52 -32.57
N ARG A 170 -31.74 4.21 -31.53
CA ARG A 170 -31.79 5.67 -31.44
C ARG A 170 -30.40 6.23 -31.71
N SER A 171 -30.35 7.37 -32.40
CA SER A 171 -29.08 8.09 -32.56
C SER A 171 -28.66 8.71 -31.23
N CYS A 172 -27.39 8.56 -30.87
CA CYS A 172 -26.81 9.24 -29.70
C CYS A 172 -26.91 10.77 -29.82
N SER A 173 -27.02 11.32 -31.03
CA SER A 173 -27.18 12.77 -31.27
C SER A 173 -28.60 13.28 -31.03
N ASN A 174 -29.61 12.40 -31.06
CA ASN A 174 -31.02 12.73 -30.82
C ASN A 174 -31.53 12.00 -29.56
N TYR A 175 -30.72 12.00 -28.51
CA TYR A 175 -31.09 11.44 -27.22
C TYR A 175 -32.01 12.41 -26.47
N THR A 176 -33.29 12.06 -26.39
CA THR A 176 -34.18 12.59 -25.35
C THR A 176 -34.07 11.67 -24.13
N PRO A 177 -33.81 12.20 -22.92
CA PRO A 177 -33.78 11.37 -21.72
C PRO A 177 -35.17 10.80 -21.49
N ASP A 178 -35.39 9.54 -21.88
CA ASP A 178 -36.62 8.84 -21.55
C ASP A 178 -36.69 8.71 -20.02
N ALA A 179 -37.84 9.03 -19.43
CA ALA A 179 -38.01 9.16 -17.98
C ALA A 179 -37.78 7.85 -17.19
N MET A 180 -37.67 6.72 -17.87
CA MET A 180 -37.40 5.41 -17.29
C MET A 180 -35.93 5.01 -17.43
N SER A 181 -35.06 5.69 -16.67
CA SER A 181 -33.65 5.28 -16.59
C SER A 181 -33.51 3.98 -15.78
N THR A 182 -32.80 2.99 -16.34
CA THR A 182 -32.42 1.76 -15.61
C THR A 182 -31.53 2.04 -14.40
N GLN A 183 -30.98 3.27 -14.28
CA GLN A 183 -30.27 3.74 -13.10
C GLN A 183 -31.11 3.64 -11.82
N GLN A 184 -32.42 3.90 -11.87
CA GLN A 184 -33.27 3.78 -10.68
C GLN A 184 -33.35 2.33 -10.17
N PHE A 185 -33.29 1.36 -11.08
CA PHE A 185 -33.26 -0.06 -10.73
C PHE A 185 -31.90 -0.49 -10.18
N GLN A 186 -30.80 0.12 -10.65
CA GLN A 186 -29.45 -0.12 -10.11
C GLN A 186 -29.30 0.33 -8.65
N ARG A 187 -29.83 1.52 -8.31
CA ARG A 187 -29.68 2.18 -6.99
C ARG A 187 -30.24 1.37 -5.81
N ASN A 188 -31.13 0.41 -6.06
CA ASN A 188 -31.77 -0.44 -5.03
C ASN A 188 -31.54 -1.94 -5.24
N THR A 189 -30.63 -2.35 -6.13
CA THR A 189 -30.36 -3.77 -6.36
C THR A 189 -29.45 -4.32 -5.26
N LEU A 190 -30.05 -4.98 -4.27
CA LEU A 190 -29.32 -5.78 -3.30
C LEU A 190 -28.98 -7.13 -3.93
N VAL A 191 -27.74 -7.27 -4.40
CA VAL A 191 -27.25 -8.52 -5.02
C VAL A 191 -26.76 -9.51 -3.93
N GLY A 192 -26.63 -9.05 -2.69
CA GLY A 192 -26.08 -9.82 -1.58
C GLY A 192 -24.55 -9.72 -1.52
N ARG A 193 -23.87 -10.84 -1.22
CA ARG A 193 -22.40 -10.89 -1.17
C ARG A 193 -21.81 -11.46 -2.46
N GLY A 194 -20.92 -10.69 -3.07
CA GLY A 194 -20.06 -11.11 -4.17
C GLY A 194 -18.68 -11.54 -3.68
N VAL A 195 -17.80 -11.74 -4.66
CA VAL A 195 -16.37 -12.02 -4.47
C VAL A 195 -15.66 -10.89 -3.72
N THR A 196 -16.02 -9.65 -4.04
CA THR A 196 -15.43 -8.43 -3.51
C THR A 196 -16.13 -7.92 -2.25
N GLY A 197 -16.92 -8.77 -1.59
CA GLY A 197 -17.68 -8.43 -0.38
C GLY A 197 -19.14 -8.04 -0.66
N GLY A 198 -19.70 -7.15 0.15
CA GLY A 198 -21.05 -6.63 -0.03
C GLY A 198 -21.21 -5.93 -1.38
N LEU A 199 -22.27 -6.27 -2.11
CA LEU A 199 -22.65 -5.64 -3.37
C LEU A 199 -23.85 -4.73 -3.13
N GLN A 200 -23.57 -3.52 -2.64
CA GLN A 200 -24.53 -2.47 -2.40
C GLN A 200 -24.08 -1.17 -3.08
N PHE A 201 -25.04 -0.32 -3.40
CA PHE A 201 -24.81 0.93 -4.10
C PHE A 201 -25.58 2.07 -3.43
N ASP A 202 -25.00 3.27 -3.41
CA ASP A 202 -25.65 4.48 -2.92
C ASP A 202 -26.58 5.11 -3.99
N GLN A 203 -27.18 6.24 -3.65
CA GLN A 203 -28.10 6.96 -4.55
C GLN A 203 -27.41 7.45 -5.83
N GLN A 204 -26.09 7.60 -5.83
CA GLN A 204 -25.26 7.98 -6.97
C GLN A 204 -24.72 6.77 -7.75
N GLY A 205 -25.04 5.54 -7.33
CA GLY A 205 -24.56 4.31 -7.95
C GLY A 205 -23.12 3.94 -7.56
N ARG A 206 -22.55 4.58 -6.53
CA ARG A 206 -21.22 4.23 -6.00
C ARG A 206 -21.35 3.05 -5.05
N ARG A 207 -20.32 2.20 -5.01
CA ARG A 207 -20.26 1.07 -4.07
C ARG A 207 -20.34 1.59 -2.63
N SER A 208 -21.21 0.99 -1.83
CA SER A 208 -21.37 1.26 -0.40
C SER A 208 -21.27 -0.04 0.41
N ASP A 209 -21.11 0.07 1.72
CA ASP A 209 -21.05 -1.07 2.66
C ASP A 209 -19.99 -2.13 2.26
N TYR A 210 -18.80 -1.64 1.93
CA TYR A 210 -17.64 -2.47 1.63
C TYR A 210 -16.58 -2.37 2.75
N THR A 211 -15.71 -3.38 2.80
CA THR A 211 -14.58 -3.40 3.72
C THR A 211 -13.29 -3.48 2.92
N LEU A 212 -12.36 -2.58 3.21
CA LEU A 212 -11.00 -2.60 2.71
C LEU A 212 -10.09 -3.26 3.75
N TYR A 213 -9.16 -4.09 3.27
CA TYR A 213 -8.15 -4.70 4.13
C TYR A 213 -6.87 -3.88 4.04
N VAL A 214 -6.31 -3.55 5.20
CA VAL A 214 -5.01 -2.88 5.30
C VAL A 214 -3.94 -3.95 5.36
N LEU A 215 -3.06 -3.95 4.37
CA LEU A 215 -1.99 -4.93 4.23
C LEU A 215 -0.62 -4.28 4.44
N GLU A 216 0.20 -4.88 5.27
CA GLU A 216 1.61 -4.55 5.45
C GLU A 216 2.46 -5.48 4.58
N SER A 217 3.28 -4.90 3.71
CA SER A 217 4.25 -5.66 2.92
C SER A 217 5.48 -5.98 3.76
N THR A 218 5.91 -7.23 3.73
CA THR A 218 7.18 -7.70 4.30
C THR A 218 7.96 -8.40 3.19
N PRO A 219 9.30 -8.56 3.31
CA PRO A 219 10.11 -9.25 2.29
C PRO A 219 9.61 -10.67 1.95
N PHE A 220 8.84 -11.29 2.84
CA PHE A 220 8.39 -12.67 2.73
C PHE A 220 6.89 -12.82 2.49
N SER A 221 6.07 -11.80 2.84
CA SER A 221 4.61 -11.94 2.88
C SER A 221 3.87 -10.59 2.91
N PHE A 222 2.59 -10.62 2.54
CA PHE A 222 1.66 -9.53 2.87
C PHE A 222 0.85 -9.95 4.08
N ASN A 223 0.89 -9.14 5.14
CA ASN A 223 0.18 -9.40 6.38
C ASN A 223 -1.02 -8.46 6.48
N LYS A 224 -2.19 -9.02 6.77
CA LYS A 224 -3.33 -8.20 7.13
C LYS A 224 -3.09 -7.62 8.53
N ILE A 225 -3.12 -6.30 8.64
CA ILE A 225 -2.87 -5.57 9.89
C ILE A 225 -4.11 -4.85 10.40
N GLY A 226 -5.13 -4.74 9.56
CA GLY A 226 -6.37 -4.06 9.91
C GLY A 226 -7.40 -4.06 8.80
N THR A 227 -8.48 -3.33 9.07
CA THR A 227 -9.62 -3.14 8.19
C THR A 227 -10.07 -1.69 8.20
N TRP A 228 -10.65 -1.25 7.09
CA TRP A 228 -11.36 0.01 7.01
C TRP A 228 -12.74 -0.20 6.40
N SER A 229 -13.76 0.48 6.93
CA SER A 229 -15.10 0.54 6.35
C SER A 229 -15.72 1.92 6.58
N ASP A 230 -16.73 2.25 5.77
CA ASP A 230 -17.48 3.50 5.91
C ASP A 230 -18.17 3.65 7.28
N LEU A 231 -18.51 2.52 7.91
CA LEU A 231 -19.24 2.46 9.19
C LEU A 231 -18.32 2.54 10.41
N GLU A 232 -17.18 1.85 10.35
CA GLU A 232 -16.33 1.64 11.52
C GLU A 232 -15.01 2.42 11.47
N GLY A 233 -14.70 3.03 10.33
CA GLY A 233 -13.42 3.70 10.11
C GLY A 233 -12.25 2.72 10.12
N LEU A 234 -11.05 3.25 10.38
CA LEU A 234 -9.81 2.47 10.38
C LEU A 234 -9.64 1.73 11.71
N LYS A 235 -9.53 0.40 11.64
CA LYS A 235 -9.19 -0.47 12.77
C LYS A 235 -7.89 -1.20 12.46
N ILE A 236 -6.81 -0.80 13.13
CA ILE A 236 -5.50 -1.48 13.06
C ILE A 236 -5.24 -2.14 14.42
N GLY A 237 -4.73 -3.38 14.39
CA GLY A 237 -4.49 -4.16 15.61
C GLY A 237 -4.62 -5.67 15.44
N GLU A 238 -4.74 -6.18 14.21
CA GLU A 238 -4.71 -7.62 13.99
C GLU A 238 -3.33 -8.17 14.36
N LYS A 239 -3.31 -9.31 15.08
CA LYS A 239 -2.06 -9.97 15.48
C LYS A 239 -1.31 -10.38 14.22
N ARG A 240 -0.12 -9.80 14.03
CA ARG A 240 0.80 -10.24 12.98
C ARG A 240 1.08 -11.74 13.13
N PRO A 241 1.13 -12.51 12.03
CA PRO A 241 1.56 -13.90 12.10
C PRO A 241 2.91 -13.98 12.83
N PRO A 242 3.13 -14.99 13.70
CA PRO A 242 4.41 -15.16 14.36
C PRO A 242 5.49 -15.28 13.28
N VAL A 243 6.45 -14.35 13.36
CA VAL A 243 7.63 -14.29 12.51
C VAL A 243 8.30 -15.68 12.50
N THR A 244 8.34 -16.36 11.34
CA THR A 244 8.89 -17.73 11.24
C THR A 244 10.36 -17.72 11.67
N ALA A 245 10.93 -18.86 12.10
CA ALA A 245 12.31 -18.94 12.58
C ALA A 245 13.36 -18.36 11.60
N PHE A 246 13.10 -18.42 10.29
CA PHE A 246 13.90 -17.78 9.22
C PHE A 246 13.93 -16.24 9.31
N GLN A 247 12.85 -15.68 9.81
CA GLN A 247 12.53 -14.27 9.91
C GLN A 247 12.91 -13.75 11.33
N LYS A 248 13.06 -14.69 12.27
CA LYS A 248 13.55 -14.57 13.64
C LYS A 248 15.08 -14.66 13.74
N GLY A 249 15.78 -14.84 12.62
CA GLY A 249 17.21 -14.57 12.52
C GLY A 249 17.39 -13.11 12.84
N GLN A 250 17.65 -12.81 14.12
CA GLN A 250 17.65 -11.47 14.70
C GLN A 250 18.37 -10.51 13.78
N ILE A 251 17.57 -9.75 13.03
CA ILE A 251 18.07 -8.64 12.27
C ILE A 251 18.80 -7.77 13.29
N PRO A 252 20.14 -7.66 13.23
CA PRO A 252 20.87 -6.98 14.27
C PRO A 252 20.47 -5.51 14.24
N LEU A 253 20.08 -4.97 15.40
CA LEU A 253 19.76 -3.56 15.54
C LEU A 253 21.01 -2.75 15.20
N ARG A 254 20.88 -1.85 14.24
CA ARG A 254 21.98 -0.98 13.83
C ARG A 254 22.19 0.09 14.91
N VAL A 255 23.43 0.22 15.36
CA VAL A 255 23.84 1.20 16.35
C VAL A 255 24.86 2.11 15.69
N THR A 256 24.63 3.43 15.72
CA THR A 256 25.61 4.41 15.26
C THR A 256 26.39 4.96 16.46
N SER A 257 27.70 5.13 16.32
CA SER A 257 28.57 5.69 17.36
C SER A 257 29.76 6.44 16.72
N ILE A 258 30.52 7.16 17.52
CA ILE A 258 31.69 7.95 17.10
C ILE A 258 32.97 7.42 17.73
N LEU A 259 34.09 7.46 17.01
CA LEU A 259 35.40 7.09 17.56
C LEU A 259 35.86 8.18 18.54
N GLN A 260 35.77 7.87 19.82
CA GLN A 260 36.24 8.75 20.89
C GLN A 260 36.69 7.89 22.07
N PRO A 261 38.00 7.86 22.39
CA PRO A 261 38.48 7.22 23.61
C PRO A 261 37.87 7.90 24.86
N PRO A 262 37.53 7.15 25.93
CA PRO A 262 37.59 5.68 26.07
C PRO A 262 36.28 4.96 25.64
N PHE A 263 35.34 5.67 25.02
CA PHE A 263 34.01 5.14 24.70
C PHE A 263 34.03 4.16 23.53
N LEU A 264 34.75 4.51 22.46
CA LEU A 264 34.92 3.65 21.30
C LEU A 264 36.24 3.99 20.60
N THR A 265 37.10 2.99 20.47
CA THR A 265 38.36 3.06 19.74
C THR A 265 38.38 2.00 18.64
N GLN A 266 39.23 2.20 17.64
CA GLN A 266 39.43 1.25 16.55
C GLN A 266 40.92 1.06 16.32
N ASN A 267 41.36 -0.20 16.41
CA ASN A 267 42.75 -0.59 16.19
C ASN A 267 43.07 -0.63 14.69
N GLU A 268 44.36 -0.69 14.35
CA GLU A 268 44.84 -0.74 12.96
C GLU A 268 44.23 -1.91 12.16
N ASN A 269 43.91 -3.01 12.85
CA ASN A 269 43.27 -4.20 12.29
C ASN A 269 41.75 -4.03 12.07
N GLY A 270 41.18 -2.87 12.39
CA GLY A 270 39.74 -2.58 12.31
C GLY A 270 38.92 -3.11 13.50
N THR A 271 39.54 -3.81 14.44
CA THR A 271 38.90 -4.25 15.69
C THR A 271 38.47 -3.04 16.50
N ARG A 272 37.24 -3.06 17.01
CA ARG A 272 36.67 -1.99 17.83
C ARG A 272 36.58 -2.43 19.29
N GLU A 273 36.94 -1.53 20.18
CA GLU A 273 36.95 -1.74 21.63
C GLU A 273 36.49 -0.47 22.37
N GLY A 274 36.23 -0.59 23.68
CA GLY A 274 35.78 0.52 24.53
C GLY A 274 34.39 0.31 25.10
N TYR A 275 33.97 1.24 25.97
CA TYR A 275 32.74 1.13 26.76
C TYR A 275 31.47 0.79 25.93
N VAL A 276 31.37 1.31 24.70
CA VAL A 276 30.23 1.05 23.83
C VAL A 276 30.15 -0.43 23.42
N MET A 277 31.28 -1.10 23.21
CA MET A 277 31.31 -2.51 22.86
C MET A 277 30.81 -3.37 24.03
N ASP A 278 31.31 -3.09 25.23
CA ASP A 278 30.91 -3.79 26.46
C ASP A 278 29.41 -3.59 26.73
N LEU A 279 28.92 -2.37 26.55
CA LEU A 279 27.49 -2.05 26.72
C LEU A 279 26.61 -2.83 25.74
N LEU A 280 27.01 -2.94 24.46
CA LEU A 280 26.24 -3.68 23.46
C LEU A 280 26.22 -5.18 23.75
N GLU A 281 27.31 -5.74 24.28
CA GLU A 281 27.36 -7.12 24.75
C GLU A 281 26.40 -7.34 25.92
N GLN A 282 26.43 -6.47 26.93
CA GLN A 282 25.49 -6.55 28.07
C GLN A 282 24.03 -6.38 27.64
N LEU A 283 23.74 -5.46 26.71
CA LEU A 283 22.40 -5.31 26.13
C LEU A 283 21.96 -6.56 25.37
N THR A 284 22.89 -7.25 24.69
CA THR A 284 22.60 -8.50 24.00
C THR A 284 22.18 -9.58 25.01
N LEU A 285 22.87 -9.68 26.15
CA LEU A 285 22.55 -10.65 27.21
C LEU A 285 21.19 -10.36 27.86
N VAL A 286 20.90 -9.09 28.17
CA VAL A 286 19.65 -8.71 28.87
C VAL A 286 18.44 -8.73 27.94
N THR A 287 18.58 -8.24 26.71
CA THR A 287 17.44 -8.10 25.78
C THR A 287 17.28 -9.27 24.83
N GLY A 288 18.30 -10.12 24.71
CA GLY A 288 18.38 -11.18 23.72
C GLY A 288 18.47 -10.67 22.28
N LYS A 289 18.70 -9.38 22.02
CA LYS A 289 18.80 -8.82 20.66
C LYS A 289 20.25 -8.71 20.22
N LYS A 290 20.54 -9.02 18.95
CA LYS A 290 21.84 -8.73 18.32
C LYS A 290 21.94 -7.26 17.93
N PHE A 291 23.13 -6.69 18.03
CA PHE A 291 23.45 -5.33 17.59
C PHE A 291 24.56 -5.35 16.54
N ARG A 292 24.52 -4.40 15.60
CA ARG A 292 25.58 -4.15 14.63
C ARG A 292 26.03 -2.71 14.76
N LEU A 293 27.23 -2.52 15.31
CA LEU A 293 27.83 -1.20 15.46
C LEU A 293 28.34 -0.66 14.11
N GLN A 294 28.06 0.60 13.85
CA GLN A 294 28.60 1.36 12.74
C GLN A 294 29.15 2.69 13.25
N VAL A 295 30.35 3.04 12.79
CA VAL A 295 30.92 4.36 13.07
C VAL A 295 30.24 5.37 12.15
N VAL A 296 29.86 6.52 12.73
CA VAL A 296 29.25 7.64 12.02
C VAL A 296 30.15 8.09 10.87
N LYS A 297 29.59 8.21 9.66
CA LYS A 297 30.38 8.41 8.45
C LYS A 297 31.14 9.74 8.40
N ASP A 298 30.54 10.81 8.92
CA ASP A 298 31.09 12.16 8.86
C ASP A 298 31.86 12.57 10.12
N GLY A 299 31.99 11.66 11.09
CA GLY A 299 32.71 11.91 12.35
C GLY A 299 32.07 12.97 13.25
N ARG A 300 30.77 13.26 13.10
CA ARG A 300 30.08 14.31 13.89
C ARG A 300 28.99 13.74 14.77
N TYR A 301 28.72 14.42 15.88
CA TYR A 301 27.60 14.10 16.77
C TYR A 301 26.26 14.42 16.11
N GLY A 302 26.11 15.65 15.62
CA GLY A 302 24.93 16.11 14.93
C GLY A 302 24.74 17.61 15.08
N THR A 303 24.46 18.27 13.97
CA THR A 303 24.23 19.70 13.86
C THR A 303 23.18 19.90 12.79
N LEU A 304 22.18 20.73 13.09
CA LEU A 304 21.19 21.15 12.13
C LEU A 304 21.87 22.11 11.13
N ARG A 305 21.90 21.72 9.87
CA ARG A 305 22.44 22.54 8.79
C ARG A 305 21.44 23.63 8.39
N SER A 306 21.92 24.63 7.67
CA SER A 306 21.08 25.72 7.13
C SER A 306 20.01 25.25 6.14
N ASP A 307 20.17 24.04 5.57
CA ASP A 307 19.19 23.38 4.70
C ASP A 307 18.09 22.62 5.47
N GLY A 308 18.09 22.68 6.81
CA GLY A 308 17.13 21.98 7.67
C GLY A 308 17.44 20.49 7.88
N GLN A 309 18.54 19.96 7.36
CA GLN A 309 18.93 18.57 7.56
C GLN A 309 19.91 18.39 8.72
N TRP A 310 19.75 17.28 9.45
CA TRP A 310 20.70 16.87 10.49
C TRP A 310 21.87 16.10 9.87
N ASN A 311 23.09 16.42 10.30
CA ASN A 311 24.28 15.60 10.03
C ASN A 311 24.63 14.71 11.25
N GLY A 312 25.78 14.02 11.20
CA GLY A 312 26.25 13.23 12.33
C GLY A 312 25.39 12.03 12.67
N MET A 313 25.53 11.55 13.90
CA MET A 313 24.72 10.45 14.44
C MET A 313 23.23 10.77 14.44
N ILE A 314 22.85 12.02 14.73
CA ILE A 314 21.44 12.46 14.67
C ILE A 314 20.91 12.32 13.24
N GLY A 315 21.68 12.78 12.25
CA GLY A 315 21.35 12.62 10.83
C GLY A 315 21.20 11.17 10.42
N GLU A 316 22.07 10.27 10.91
CA GLU A 316 21.94 8.84 10.64
C GLU A 316 20.67 8.23 11.21
N LEU A 317 20.22 8.68 12.39
CA LEU A 317 18.96 8.23 12.98
C LEU A 317 17.77 8.75 12.17
N VAL A 318 17.64 10.08 12.00
CA VAL A 318 16.52 10.72 11.31
C VAL A 318 16.36 10.17 9.87
N ASN A 319 17.46 9.96 9.16
CA ASN A 319 17.43 9.47 7.78
C ASN A 319 17.30 7.94 7.64
N ASN A 320 17.59 7.13 8.67
CA ASN A 320 17.55 5.66 8.61
C ASN A 320 16.50 5.01 9.54
N VAL A 321 15.46 5.71 10.00
CA VAL A 321 14.36 5.10 10.79
C VAL A 321 13.53 4.07 9.99
N MET A 322 13.87 3.78 8.73
CA MET A 322 13.36 2.60 8.04
C MET A 322 14.50 1.74 7.48
N PRO A 323 14.38 0.40 7.42
CA PRO A 323 15.53 -0.49 7.28
C PRO A 323 15.85 -0.82 5.81
N PRO A 324 17.13 -0.73 5.38
CA PRO A 324 17.59 -1.24 4.10
C PRO A 324 18.05 -2.68 4.30
N PHE A 325 17.26 -3.64 3.87
CA PHE A 325 17.72 -5.03 3.69
C PHE A 325 17.69 -5.34 2.21
N PHE A 326 18.88 -5.61 1.66
CA PHE A 326 19.24 -6.51 0.56
C PHE A 326 20.37 -5.87 -0.24
N ASN A 327 21.60 -6.14 0.19
CA ASN A 327 22.73 -6.24 -0.72
C ASN A 327 23.66 -7.33 -0.19
N SER A 328 24.14 -8.16 -1.12
CA SER A 328 24.75 -9.48 -0.95
C SER A 328 23.73 -10.62 -0.78
N PHE A 329 23.19 -11.09 -1.91
CA PHE A 329 23.45 -12.45 -2.41
C PHE A 329 23.14 -12.48 -3.92
N TYR A 330 24.22 -12.70 -4.70
CA TYR A 330 24.36 -12.76 -6.16
C TYR A 330 24.29 -11.45 -6.94
#